data_AF-A0A399CZD2-F1
#
_entry.id   AF-A0A399CZD2-F1
#
_cell.length_a   1.000
_cell.length_b   1.000
_cell.length_c   1.000
_cell.angle_alpha   90.00
_cell.angle_beta   90.00
_cell.angle_gamma   90.00
#
_symmetry.space_group_name_H-M   'P 1'
#
loop_
_entity.id
_entity.type
_entity.pdbx_description
1 polymer ?
#
loop_
_entity_poly.entity_id
_entity_poly.type
_entity_poly.pdbx_seq_one_letter_code
_entity_poly.pdbx_strand_id
1 'polypeptide(L)' 'MENTKEVVLDGVGNPIELQSFPLKGKPVYLKLYRRRWKYKGENKHYINTYDFNPQGVKATKEFASFF' A
#
# COMPACT_ATOMS: atom_id res chain seq x y z
N MET A 1 34.82 -1.64 -7.72
CA MET A 1 33.93 -0.45 -7.69
C MET A 1 32.52 -0.96 -7.92
N GLU A 2 31.65 -0.87 -6.92
CA GLU A 2 30.26 -1.29 -7.08
C GLU A 2 29.55 -0.38 -8.08
N ASN A 3 28.99 -0.95 -9.15
CA ASN A 3 28.11 -0.24 -10.07
C ASN A 3 26.79 0.06 -9.35
N THR A 4 26.72 1.21 -8.68
CA THR A 4 25.48 1.66 -8.04
C THR A 4 24.48 2.06 -9.12
N LYS A 5 23.43 1.25 -9.31
CA LYS A 5 22.37 1.55 -10.26
C LYS A 5 21.53 2.74 -9.78
N GLU A 6 21.33 3.73 -10.64
CA GLU A 6 20.50 4.90 -10.35
C GLU A 6 19.03 4.50 -10.16
N VAL A 7 18.44 4.84 -9.02
CA VAL A 7 17.03 4.59 -8.69
C VAL A 7 16.19 5.81 -9.05
N VAL A 8 15.09 5.60 -9.78
CA VAL A 8 14.19 6.65 -10.23
C VAL A 8 12.73 6.37 -9.86
N LEU A 9 11.94 7.45 -9.77
CA LEU A 9 10.50 7.42 -9.50
C LEU A 9 9.76 6.69 -10.63
N ASP A 10 8.80 5.82 -10.28
CA ASP A 10 8.01 5.05 -11.24
C ASP A 10 6.49 5.12 -10.97
N GLY A 11 6.06 6.29 -10.51
CA GLY A 11 4.65 6.57 -10.24
C GLY A 11 4.13 5.80 -9.02
N VAL A 12 2.86 5.40 -9.07
CA VAL A 12 2.11 4.82 -7.94
C VAL A 12 1.42 3.55 -8.42
N GLY A 13 1.41 2.52 -7.58
CA GLY A 13 0.69 1.28 -7.87
C GLY A 13 -0.83 1.42 -7.69
N ASN A 14 -1.57 0.34 -7.96
CA ASN A 14 -3.00 0.30 -7.70
C ASN A 14 -3.27 0.56 -6.22
N PRO A 15 -4.19 1.47 -5.88
CA PRO A 15 -4.51 1.77 -4.49
C PRO A 15 -5.17 0.57 -3.84
N ILE A 16 -4.89 0.37 -2.56
CA ILE A 16 -5.66 -0.53 -1.70
C ILE A 16 -6.70 0.33 -0.98
N GLU A 17 -7.95 -0.11 -0.96
CA GLU A 17 -9.02 0.54 -0.22
C GLU A 17 -9.31 -0.22 1.06
N LEU A 18 -9.43 0.49 2.18
CA LEU A 18 -9.80 -0.05 3.48
C LEU A 18 -11.01 0.74 4.01
N GLN A 19 -11.98 0.05 4.58
CA GLN A 19 -13.04 0.70 5.34
C GLN A 19 -12.54 1.01 6.76
N SER A 20 -12.82 2.22 7.23
CA SER A 20 -12.47 2.68 8.59
C SER A 20 -13.74 2.97 9.39
N PHE A 21 -13.57 3.33 10.66
CA PHE A 21 -14.66 3.75 11.51
C PHE A 21 -15.44 4.91 10.86
N PRO A 22 -16.78 4.89 10.92
CA PRO A 22 -17.59 5.93 10.32
C PRO A 22 -17.31 7.27 10.99
N LEU A 23 -17.24 8.32 10.19
CA LEU A 23 -17.06 9.68 10.69
C LEU A 23 -18.35 10.46 10.50
N LYS A 24 -18.96 10.87 11.61
CA LYS A 24 -20.29 11.51 11.65
C LYS A 24 -21.39 10.65 11.01
N GLY A 25 -21.36 9.34 11.25
CA GLY A 25 -22.35 8.39 10.72
C GLY A 25 -22.26 8.17 9.20
N LYS A 26 -21.20 8.63 8.54
CA LYS A 26 -20.94 8.36 7.13
C LYS A 26 -19.83 7.32 6.99
N PRO A 27 -19.95 6.38 6.04
CA PRO A 27 -18.89 5.41 5.79
C PRO A 27 -17.62 6.14 5.33
N VAL A 28 -16.47 5.68 5.83
CA VAL A 28 -15.16 6.24 5.50
C VAL A 28 -14.31 5.16 4.86
N TYR A 29 -13.72 5.51 3.72
CA TYR A 29 -12.80 4.65 2.98
C TYR A 29 -11.44 5.31 2.88
N LEU A 30 -10.41 4.59 3.29
CA LEU A 30 -9.01 4.98 3.19
C LEU A 30 -8.42 4.38 1.92
N LYS A 31 -7.93 5.22 1.01
CA LYS A 31 -7.18 4.77 -0.17
C LYS A 31 -5.68 4.90 0.08
N LEU A 32 -5.02 3.75 0.16
CA LEU A 32 -3.58 3.63 0.35
C LEU A 32 -2.88 3.56 -1.00
N TYR A 33 -2.14 4.63 -1.32
CA TYR A 33 -1.33 4.73 -2.52
C TYR A 33 0.11 4.34 -2.22
N ARG A 34 0.62 3.32 -2.91
CA ARG A 34 1.98 2.82 -2.70
C ARG A 34 2.90 3.31 -3.82
N ARG A 35 4.02 3.91 -3.43
CA ARG A 35 4.99 4.45 -4.38
C ARG A 35 5.77 3.32 -5.05
N ARG A 36 5.98 3.43 -6.36
CA ARG A 36 6.85 2.52 -7.12
C ARG A 36 8.17 3.20 -7.48
N TRP A 37 9.21 2.38 -7.50
CA TRP A 37 10.57 2.74 -7.85
C TRP A 37 11.11 1.75 -8.88
N LYS A 38 12.10 2.17 -9.66
CA LYS A 38 12.83 1.28 -10.57
C LYS A 38 14.27 1.72 -10.76
N TYR A 39 15.10 0.82 -11.27
CA TYR A 39 16.38 1.22 -11.82
C TYR A 39 16.19 1.88 -13.18
N LYS A 40 16.94 2.95 -13.44
CA LYS A 40 16.88 3.67 -14.71
C LYS A 40 17.21 2.73 -15.88
N GLY A 41 16.34 2.70 -16.89
CA GLY A 41 16.48 1.85 -18.08
C GLY A 41 15.94 0.42 -17.93
N GLU A 42 15.52 0.00 -16.73
CA GLU A 42 14.89 -1.31 -16.51
C GLU A 42 13.36 -1.20 -16.50
N ASN A 43 12.69 -2.29 -16.89
CA ASN A 43 11.24 -2.42 -16.80
C ASN A 43 10.78 -3.12 -15.51
N LYS A 44 11.72 -3.45 -14.62
CA LYS A 44 11.39 -4.09 -13.33
C LYS A 44 11.04 -3.02 -12.30
N HIS A 45 9.89 -3.20 -11.66
CA HIS A 45 9.34 -2.27 -10.68
C HIS A 45 9.47 -2.83 -9.27
N TYR A 46 9.65 -1.93 -8.32
CA TYR A 46 9.79 -2.23 -6.91
C TYR A 46 8.77 -1.40 -6.13
N ILE A 47 8.11 -2.05 -5.18
CA ILE A 47 7.12 -1.44 -4.30
C ILE A 47 7.32 -2.01 -2.91
N ASN A 48 7.10 -1.19 -1.88
CA ASN A 48 7.13 -1.69 -0.52
C ASN A 48 5.87 -2.53 -0.23
N THR A 49 6.10 -3.70 0.36
CA THR A 49 5.05 -4.53 0.95
C THR A 49 5.08 -4.31 2.45
N TYR A 50 3.90 -4.08 3.03
CA TYR A 50 3.73 -3.90 4.46
C TYR A 50 2.67 -4.89 4.93
N ASP A 51 2.94 -5.51 6.07
CA ASP A 51 1.93 -6.25 6.81
C ASP A 51 1.22 -5.25 7.73
N PHE A 52 -0.04 -4.94 7.41
CA PHE A 52 -0.84 -3.98 8.17
C PHE A 52 -1.55 -4.60 9.38
N ASN A 53 -1.36 -5.90 9.60
CA ASN A 53 -1.92 -6.67 10.70
C ASN A 53 -0.80 -7.16 11.63
N PRO A 54 -0.99 -7.09 12.97
CA PRO A 54 -0.11 -7.76 13.92
C PRO A 54 0.03 -9.24 13.59
N GLN A 55 1.18 -9.84 13.90
CA GLN A 55 1.43 -11.26 13.66
C GLN A 55 0.34 -12.10 14.38
N GLY A 56 -0.30 -13.00 13.63
CA GLY A 56 -1.40 -13.84 14.14
C GLY A 56 -2.79 -13.21 14.06
N VAL A 57 -2.91 -11.91 13.81
CA VAL A 57 -4.18 -11.24 13.53
C VAL A 57 -4.46 -11.28 12.04
N LYS A 58 -5.63 -11.76 11.63
CA LYS A 58 -6.10 -11.61 10.24
C LYS A 58 -7.12 -10.48 10.20
N ALA A 59 -6.94 -9.53 9.29
CA ALA A 59 -8.02 -8.62 8.94
C ALA A 59 -9.11 -9.44 8.24
N THR A 60 -10.14 -9.85 8.97
CA THR A 60 -11.29 -10.53 8.39
C THR A 60 -12.29 -9.51 7.88
N LYS A 61 -13.22 -9.92 7.01
CA LYS A 61 -14.27 -9.01 6.51
C LYS A 61 -15.12 -8.46 7.66
N GLU A 62 -15.28 -9.26 8.70
CA GLU A 62 -16.01 -8.93 9.92
C GLU A 62 -15.27 -7.89 10.77
N PHE A 63 -13.93 -7.85 10.75
CA PHE A 63 -13.14 -6.84 11.46
C PHE A 63 -13.36 -5.42 10.92
N ALA A 64 -13.76 -5.29 9.64
CA ALA A 64 -14.11 -4.03 9.00
C ALA A 64 -15.60 -3.66 9.14
N SER A 65 -16.41 -4.53 9.76
CA SER A 65 -17.85 -4.32 9.96
C SER A 65 -18.10 -3.39 11.16
N PHE A 66 -17.78 -2.11 10.98
CA PHE A 66 -18.22 -1.06 11.92
C PHE A 66 -19.65 -0.68 11.57
N PHE A 67 -20.58 -0.93 12.50
CA PHE A 67 -22.03 -0.69 12.37
C PHE A 67 -22.35 0.78 12.08
#